data_AF-A0A1H9DJZ3-F1
#
_entry.id   AF-A0A1H9DJZ3-F1
#
_cell.length_a   1.000
_cell.length_b   1.000
_cell.length_c   1.000
_cell.angle_alpha   90.00
_cell.angle_beta   90.00
_cell.angle_gamma   90.00
#
_symmetry.space_group_name_H-M   'P 1'
#
loop_
_entity.id
_entity.type
_entity.pdbx_description
1 polymer ?
#
loop_
_entity_poly.entity_id
_entity_poly.type
_entity_poly.pdbx_seq_one_letter_code
_entity_poly.pdbx_strand_id
1 'polypeptide(L)'
;MIFEDNHLKLVENDNQLLVTVQPSDYDRKSQEFIKEYVKAQVSLTENGELVLAYELPAFSESLATCIAKATTDLERYSLAQKVATLTVKPNDFNVVYLHPQNIYVSGNDVRLIHYGVSHILAPQVFNQDRYLKVYKALVASILLPKVDFELAVEGLDAVRESIAEKINAFHSIAEINQFISEECHRLEQKNKESKVQVNKKQWRALVVGAIVLAVATLTLGFFTYKSYSRDLPLKNAVIDAQAAFMSTDYDKAIDILEPYGINRLPKSAKYVLATSFVKLDNLNSEQMEAVLNTITQSSDETILNYWIYLGRGDLEKALDVAQNIGDTQLILHAYTNLYEKVKADTKMSGSDKQKKLNEYEKEISKLSKELGETSGSQSNGD
;
A
#
# COMPACT_ATOMS: atom_id res chain seq x y z
N MET A 1 -4.26 49.92 10.05
CA MET A 1 -4.04 51.07 9.15
C MET A 1 -2.61 51.49 9.38
N ILE A 2 -1.71 51.03 8.52
CA ILE A 2 -0.27 51.20 8.73
C ILE A 2 0.18 52.34 7.84
N PHE A 3 1.07 53.16 8.40
CA PHE A 3 1.36 54.55 8.03
C PHE A 3 0.24 55.51 8.44
N GLU A 4 0.24 55.94 9.71
CA GLU A 4 -0.56 57.09 10.14
C GLU A 4 -0.20 58.41 9.41
N ASP A 5 0.81 58.41 8.53
CA ASP A 5 1.16 59.56 7.68
C ASP A 5 1.30 59.24 6.17
N ASN A 6 1.07 58.01 5.67
CA ASN A 6 1.18 57.71 4.23
C ASN A 6 0.20 56.61 3.77
N HIS A 7 -0.94 57.01 3.23
CA HIS A 7 -1.96 56.15 2.65
C HIS A 7 -1.57 55.66 1.23
N LEU A 8 -0.55 54.82 1.15
CA LEU A 8 -0.14 54.18 -0.11
C LEU A 8 -1.02 52.95 -0.39
N LYS A 9 -1.61 52.87 -1.59
CA LYS A 9 -2.26 51.65 -2.08
C LYS A 9 -1.46 51.09 -3.25
N LEU A 10 -1.08 49.82 -3.16
CA LEU A 10 -0.34 49.11 -4.18
C LEU A 10 -1.28 48.11 -4.86
N VAL A 11 -1.45 48.23 -6.17
CA VAL A 11 -2.27 47.33 -6.98
C VAL A 11 -1.47 46.86 -8.18
N GLU A 12 -1.34 45.55 -8.34
CA GLU A 12 -0.72 44.95 -9.51
C GLU A 12 -1.75 44.85 -10.64
N ASN A 13 -1.40 45.35 -11.83
CA ASN A 13 -2.27 45.33 -13.01
C ASN A 13 -1.43 45.06 -14.26
N ASP A 14 -1.69 43.95 -14.97
CA ASP A 14 -1.12 43.57 -16.27
C ASP A 14 0.33 44.05 -16.52
N ASN A 15 1.28 43.49 -15.75
CA ASN A 15 2.72 43.75 -15.84
C ASN A 15 3.16 45.17 -15.41
N GLN A 16 2.31 45.88 -14.68
CA GLN A 16 2.59 47.15 -14.01
C GLN A 16 2.21 47.11 -12.54
N LEU A 17 2.91 47.90 -11.73
CA LEU A 17 2.54 48.19 -10.35
C LEU A 17 1.98 49.61 -10.29
N LEU A 18 0.71 49.72 -9.93
CA LEU A 18 0.03 50.98 -9.68
C LEU A 18 0.17 51.34 -8.20
N VAL A 19 0.82 52.47 -7.92
CA VAL A 19 0.92 53.04 -6.58
C VAL A 19 0.07 54.29 -6.52
N THR A 20 -1.02 54.23 -5.76
CA THR A 20 -1.89 55.37 -5.51
C THR A 20 -1.45 56.07 -4.23
N VAL A 21 -1.18 57.36 -4.34
CA VAL A 21 -0.73 58.24 -3.26
C VAL A 21 -1.83 59.27 -2.99
N GLN A 22 -2.24 59.40 -1.73
CA GLN A 22 -3.30 60.33 -1.35
C GLN A 22 -2.82 61.79 -1.44
N PRO A 23 -3.76 62.76 -1.61
CA PRO A 23 -3.42 64.17 -1.75
C PRO A 23 -2.69 64.81 -0.56
N SER A 24 -2.68 64.14 0.60
CA SER A 24 -1.94 64.52 1.82
C SER A 24 -0.47 64.09 1.80
N ASP A 25 -0.13 63.10 0.99
CA ASP A 25 1.10 62.32 1.12
C ASP A 25 2.13 62.67 0.04
N TYR A 26 1.85 63.71 -0.76
CA TYR A 26 2.79 64.28 -1.72
C TYR A 26 2.65 65.82 -1.80
N ASP A 27 3.75 66.50 -2.14
CA ASP A 27 3.74 67.94 -2.36
C ASP A 27 3.13 68.29 -3.73
N ARG A 28 1.93 68.88 -3.70
CA ARG A 28 1.21 69.30 -4.92
C ARG A 28 1.95 70.34 -5.74
N LYS A 29 2.85 71.12 -5.14
CA LYS A 29 3.65 72.13 -5.87
C LYS A 29 4.80 71.50 -6.65
N SER A 30 5.21 70.29 -6.27
CA SER A 30 6.35 69.57 -6.84
C SER A 30 5.94 68.45 -7.81
N GLN A 31 4.73 68.51 -8.39
CA GLN A 31 4.23 67.47 -9.30
C GLN A 31 5.07 67.28 -10.56
N GLU A 32 5.56 68.37 -11.15
CA GLU A 32 6.45 68.30 -12.32
C GLU A 32 7.78 67.64 -11.97
N PHE A 33 8.31 67.95 -10.79
CA PHE A 33 9.51 67.29 -10.27
C PHE A 33 9.29 65.78 -10.05
N ILE A 34 8.14 65.37 -9.49
CA ILE A 34 7.82 63.95 -9.32
C ILE A 34 7.77 63.22 -10.67
N LYS A 35 7.19 63.87 -11.70
CA LYS A 35 7.13 63.32 -13.07
C LYS A 35 8.50 63.11 -13.71
N GLU A 36 9.44 64.01 -13.46
CA GLU A 36 10.78 63.94 -14.05
C GLU A 36 11.71 63.01 -13.25
N TYR A 37 11.58 63.01 -11.92
CA TYR A 37 12.45 62.26 -11.03
C TYR A 37 12.07 60.78 -10.92
N VAL A 38 10.77 60.48 -10.83
CA VAL A 38 10.29 59.11 -10.70
C VAL A 38 10.21 58.49 -12.09
N LYS A 39 10.90 57.37 -12.28
CA LYS A 39 10.87 56.56 -13.51
C LYS A 39 9.56 55.76 -13.62
N ALA A 40 8.42 56.45 -13.61
CA ALA A 40 7.08 55.88 -13.69
C ALA A 40 6.16 56.81 -14.50
N GLN A 41 5.09 56.25 -15.06
CA GLN A 41 4.04 57.08 -15.65
C GLN A 41 3.18 57.67 -14.54
N VAL A 42 3.11 59.00 -14.46
CA VAL A 42 2.40 59.71 -13.38
C VAL A 42 1.11 60.31 -13.93
N SER A 43 -0.02 59.92 -13.34
CA SER A 43 -1.35 60.45 -13.66
C SER A 43 -2.04 60.98 -12.41
N LEU A 44 -2.96 61.94 -12.58
CA LEU A 44 -3.74 62.52 -11.49
C LEU A 44 -5.22 62.15 -11.72
N THR A 45 -5.85 61.60 -10.69
CA THR A 45 -7.29 61.29 -10.72
C THR A 45 -8.13 62.54 -10.41
N GLU A 46 -9.39 62.56 -10.83
CA GLU A 46 -10.35 63.66 -10.56
C GLU A 46 -10.48 63.98 -9.05
N ASN A 47 -10.24 62.98 -8.19
CA ASN A 47 -10.26 63.13 -6.73
C ASN A 47 -8.98 63.74 -6.14
N GLY A 48 -7.99 64.07 -6.97
CA GLY A 48 -6.70 64.63 -6.55
C GLY A 48 -5.66 63.61 -6.09
N GLU A 49 -5.93 62.31 -6.26
CA GLU A 49 -4.97 61.24 -5.98
C GLU A 49 -3.91 61.14 -7.08
N LEU A 50 -2.66 60.88 -6.69
CA LEU A 50 -1.55 60.69 -7.61
C LEU A 50 -1.34 59.19 -7.86
N VAL A 51 -1.40 58.76 -9.12
CA VAL A 51 -1.20 57.37 -9.53
C VAL A 51 0.11 57.24 -10.27
N LEU A 52 1.02 56.45 -9.72
CA LEU A 52 2.33 56.12 -10.28
C LEU A 52 2.27 54.70 -10.87
N ALA A 53 2.38 54.58 -12.19
CA ALA A 53 2.43 53.29 -12.88
C ALA A 53 3.88 52.91 -13.21
N TYR A 54 4.40 51.90 -12.51
CA TYR A 54 5.74 51.36 -12.71
C TYR A 54 5.71 50.12 -13.60
N GLU A 55 6.62 50.03 -14.55
CA GLU A 55 6.80 48.79 -15.33
C GLU A 55 7.49 47.72 -14.50
N LEU A 56 6.88 46.55 -14.42
CA LEU A 56 7.46 45.42 -13.68
C LEU A 56 8.51 44.70 -14.54
N PRO A 57 9.63 44.26 -13.93
CA PRO A 57 10.62 43.45 -14.63
C PRO A 57 9.98 42.15 -15.17
N ALA A 58 10.37 41.74 -16.38
CA ALA A 58 9.89 40.49 -16.96
C ALA A 58 10.24 39.29 -16.06
N PHE A 59 9.30 38.36 -15.91
CA PHE A 59 9.43 37.16 -15.05
C PHE A 59 9.67 37.45 -13.56
N SER A 60 9.28 38.63 -13.08
CA SER A 60 9.31 38.95 -11.65
C SER A 60 7.98 38.62 -10.98
N GLU A 61 8.05 38.26 -9.69
CA GLU A 61 6.89 38.06 -8.84
C GLU A 61 7.02 38.92 -7.58
N SER A 62 5.90 39.39 -7.05
CA SER A 62 5.90 40.11 -5.78
C SER A 62 6.34 39.20 -4.63
N LEU A 63 7.04 39.78 -3.64
CA LEU A 63 7.51 39.05 -2.48
C LEU A 63 6.33 38.42 -1.72
N ALA A 64 5.17 39.09 -1.65
CA ALA A 64 3.94 38.53 -1.10
C ALA A 64 3.54 37.20 -1.78
N THR A 65 3.64 37.13 -3.11
CA THR A 65 3.37 35.91 -3.90
C THR A 65 4.43 34.84 -3.64
N CYS A 66 5.70 35.22 -3.57
CA CYS A 66 6.79 34.29 -3.26
C CYS A 66 6.64 33.68 -1.85
N ILE A 67 6.24 34.47 -0.85
CA ILE A 67 5.95 33.99 0.52
C ILE A 67 4.83 32.96 0.50
N ALA A 68 3.75 33.21 -0.24
CA ALA A 68 2.62 32.29 -0.36
C ALA A 68 2.99 30.96 -1.05
N LYS A 69 3.94 30.98 -1.99
CA LYS A 69 4.41 29.77 -2.70
C LYS A 69 5.46 28.98 -1.92
N ALA A 70 6.17 29.58 -0.97
CA ALA A 70 7.25 28.94 -0.23
C ALA A 70 6.72 27.90 0.78
N THR A 71 6.87 26.62 0.44
CA THR A 71 6.31 25.51 1.22
C THR A 71 7.28 25.00 2.28
N THR A 72 8.57 24.99 1.97
CA THR A 72 9.59 24.44 2.86
C THR A 72 10.34 25.54 3.62
N ASP A 73 10.84 25.21 4.81
CA ASP A 73 11.65 26.14 5.60
C ASP A 73 12.86 26.64 4.81
N LEU A 74 13.52 25.75 4.05
CA LEU A 74 14.68 26.13 3.23
C LEU A 74 14.31 27.17 2.16
N GLU A 75 13.17 27.03 1.48
CA GLU A 75 12.70 28.03 0.52
C GLU A 75 12.46 29.39 1.19
N ARG A 76 11.90 29.40 2.40
CA ARG A 76 11.64 30.63 3.16
C ARG A 76 12.92 31.31 3.63
N TYR A 77 13.87 30.56 4.19
CA TYR A 77 15.18 31.10 4.60
C TYR A 77 15.99 31.57 3.38
N SER A 78 15.94 30.86 2.25
CA SER A 78 16.57 31.32 1.00
C SER A 78 15.93 32.61 0.48
N LEU A 79 14.59 32.73 0.55
CA LEU A 79 13.88 33.96 0.18
C LEU A 79 14.27 35.13 1.09
N ALA A 80 14.32 34.92 2.41
CA ALA A 80 14.78 35.92 3.36
C ALA A 80 16.24 36.35 3.11
N GLN A 81 17.11 35.40 2.76
CA GLN A 81 18.50 35.68 2.40
C GLN A 81 18.61 36.51 1.11
N LYS A 82 17.76 36.26 0.11
CA LYS A 82 17.67 37.09 -1.10
C LYS A 82 17.25 38.52 -0.75
N VAL A 83 16.24 38.69 0.11
CA VAL A 83 15.80 40.03 0.57
C VAL A 83 16.92 40.77 1.31
N ALA A 84 17.77 40.07 2.05
CA ALA A 84 18.94 40.66 2.71
C ALA A 84 19.97 41.29 1.74
N THR A 85 19.94 40.93 0.44
CA THR A 85 20.80 41.53 -0.58
C THR A 85 20.35 42.93 -1.01
N LEU A 86 19.15 43.36 -0.59
CA LEU A 86 18.66 44.72 -0.81
C LEU A 86 19.56 45.72 -0.08
N THR A 87 20.59 46.17 -0.78
CA THR A 87 21.48 47.22 -0.33
C THR A 87 20.83 48.55 -0.62
N VAL A 88 20.22 49.12 0.43
CA VAL A 88 19.76 50.51 0.39
C VAL A 88 21.00 51.38 0.37
N LYS A 89 21.33 51.92 -0.82
CA LYS A 89 22.27 53.05 -0.89
C LYS A 89 21.53 54.25 -0.31
N PRO A 90 22.04 54.88 0.76
CA PRO A 90 21.51 56.17 1.20
C PRO A 90 21.86 57.16 0.10
N ASN A 91 20.93 57.37 -0.82
CA ASN A 91 20.94 58.55 -1.67
C ASN A 91 20.07 59.56 -0.93
N ASP A 92 20.58 60.76 -0.66
CA ASP A 92 19.98 61.72 0.29
C ASP A 92 18.51 62.11 -0.02
N PHE A 93 17.99 61.72 -1.18
CA PHE A 93 16.62 62.01 -1.61
C PHE A 93 15.67 60.81 -1.64
N ASN A 94 16.16 59.57 -1.75
CA ASN A 94 15.28 58.39 -1.87
C ASN A 94 15.01 57.76 -0.50
N VAL A 95 13.74 57.69 -0.13
CA VAL A 95 13.30 57.04 1.11
C VAL A 95 12.74 55.66 0.79
N VAL A 96 13.25 54.64 1.47
CA VAL A 96 12.91 53.24 1.19
C VAL A 96 11.55 52.87 1.76
N TYR A 97 10.75 52.21 0.93
CA TYR A 97 9.45 51.65 1.31
C TYR A 97 9.51 50.11 1.32
N LEU A 98 9.82 49.53 2.49
CA LEU A 98 9.83 48.08 2.67
C LEU A 98 8.41 47.55 2.86
N HIS A 99 7.88 46.87 1.84
CA HIS A 99 6.57 46.24 1.90
C HIS A 99 6.55 44.99 1.00
N PRO A 100 5.91 43.87 1.40
CA PRO A 100 5.88 42.64 0.59
C PRO A 100 5.30 42.80 -0.82
N GLN A 101 4.42 43.78 -1.05
CA GLN A 101 3.88 44.09 -2.37
C GLN A 101 4.73 45.09 -3.18
N ASN A 102 5.74 45.72 -2.57
CA ASN A 102 6.65 46.66 -3.25
C ASN A 102 7.98 46.01 -3.66
N ILE A 103 8.25 44.81 -3.13
CA ILE A 103 9.48 44.07 -3.39
C ILE A 103 9.18 43.00 -4.43
N TYR A 104 9.96 42.99 -5.52
CA TYR A 104 9.82 42.01 -6.58
C TYR A 104 11.09 41.17 -6.71
N VAL A 105 10.90 39.87 -6.92
CA VAL A 105 11.96 38.87 -7.03
C VAL A 105 11.99 38.33 -8.45
N SER A 106 13.14 38.42 -9.10
CA SER A 106 13.41 37.88 -10.44
C SER A 106 14.64 36.99 -10.38
N GLY A 107 14.43 35.68 -10.22
CA GLY A 107 15.52 34.72 -10.03
C GLY A 107 16.28 34.97 -8.72
N ASN A 108 17.51 35.50 -8.81
CA ASN A 108 18.33 35.88 -7.66
C ASN A 108 18.35 37.39 -7.39
N ASP A 109 17.79 38.19 -8.29
CA ASP A 109 17.71 39.64 -8.11
C ASP A 109 16.46 39.99 -7.29
N VAL A 110 16.63 40.85 -6.30
CA VAL A 110 15.53 41.46 -5.56
C VAL A 110 15.58 42.96 -5.79
N ARG A 111 14.43 43.56 -6.14
CA ARG A 111 14.33 44.99 -6.44
C ARG A 111 13.12 45.60 -5.73
N LEU A 112 13.31 46.80 -5.17
CA LEU A 112 12.19 47.67 -4.81
C LEU A 112 11.73 48.43 -6.06
N ILE A 113 10.42 48.53 -6.22
CA ILE A 113 9.80 49.25 -7.34
C ILE A 113 9.55 50.72 -6.99
N HIS A 114 8.83 50.97 -5.90
CA HIS A 114 8.51 52.30 -5.42
C HIS A 114 9.48 52.76 -4.32
N TYR A 115 9.91 54.02 -4.44
CA TYR A 115 10.67 54.76 -3.45
C TYR A 115 9.93 56.06 -3.16
N GLY A 116 9.97 56.49 -1.90
CA GLY A 116 9.57 57.82 -1.52
C GLY A 116 10.67 58.83 -1.86
N VAL A 117 10.29 60.10 -1.85
CA VAL A 117 11.19 61.22 -2.04
C VAL A 117 11.12 62.11 -0.81
N SER A 118 12.28 62.38 -0.22
CA SER A 118 12.40 63.17 1.01
C SER A 118 11.59 64.47 0.91
N HIS A 119 10.65 64.66 1.84
CA HIS A 119 9.72 65.80 1.92
C HIS A 119 8.76 66.03 0.73
N ILE A 120 8.79 65.20 -0.31
CA ILE A 120 8.04 65.44 -1.57
C ILE A 120 7.04 64.32 -1.86
N LEU A 121 7.42 63.07 -1.66
CA LEU A 121 6.62 61.88 -2.01
C LEU A 121 6.73 60.82 -0.92
N ALA A 122 5.60 60.28 -0.49
CA ALA A 122 5.54 59.18 0.46
C ALA A 122 6.36 57.94 0.06
N PRO A 123 7.07 57.29 1.00
CA PRO A 123 7.40 57.75 2.34
C PRO A 123 8.34 58.98 2.33
N GLN A 124 8.03 60.03 3.09
CA GLN A 124 8.76 61.29 3.02
C GLN A 124 9.94 61.41 4.00
N VAL A 125 9.99 60.55 5.03
CA VAL A 125 10.98 60.63 6.12
C VAL A 125 11.58 59.26 6.37
N PHE A 126 12.91 59.20 6.42
CA PHE A 126 13.64 58.01 6.82
C PHE A 126 13.87 58.01 8.34
N ASN A 127 13.44 56.94 9.01
CA ASN A 127 13.69 56.72 10.44
C ASN A 127 14.31 55.33 10.64
N GLN A 128 15.50 55.28 11.23
CA GLN A 128 16.28 54.04 11.39
C GLN A 128 15.61 53.03 12.32
N ASP A 129 14.99 53.46 13.42
CA ASP A 129 14.31 52.57 14.37
C ASP A 129 13.06 51.95 13.74
N ARG A 130 12.29 52.77 13.00
CA ARG A 130 11.14 52.30 12.24
C ARG A 130 11.57 51.35 11.13
N TYR A 131 12.67 51.66 10.44
CA TYR A 131 13.22 50.79 9.40
C TYR A 131 13.60 49.41 9.95
N LEU A 132 14.25 49.34 11.13
CA LEU A 132 14.55 48.08 11.80
C LEU A 132 13.28 47.31 12.18
N LYS A 133 12.26 47.98 12.74
CA LYS A 133 10.96 47.35 13.07
C LYS A 133 10.29 46.75 11.83
N VAL A 134 10.22 47.51 10.74
CA VAL A 134 9.64 47.06 9.47
C VAL A 134 10.44 45.90 8.89
N TYR A 135 11.77 45.95 8.97
CA TYR A 135 12.63 44.86 8.50
C TYR A 135 12.41 43.57 9.29
N LYS A 136 12.29 43.66 10.63
CA LYS A 136 11.95 42.52 11.50
C LYS A 136 10.60 41.92 11.11
N ALA A 137 9.58 42.74 10.92
CA ALA A 137 8.25 42.30 10.50
C ALA A 137 8.28 41.63 9.12
N LEU A 138 9.05 42.18 8.17
CA LEU A 138 9.24 41.60 6.85
C LEU A 138 9.86 40.19 6.93
N VAL A 139 10.98 40.04 7.64
CA VAL A 139 11.63 38.74 7.83
C VAL A 139 10.71 37.76 8.55
N ALA A 140 10.01 38.21 9.59
CA ALA A 140 9.05 37.37 10.31
C ALA A 140 7.92 36.88 9.38
N SER A 141 7.36 37.74 8.54
CA SER A 141 6.32 37.36 7.57
C SER A 141 6.80 36.36 6.51
N ILE A 142 8.08 36.43 6.12
CA ILE A 142 8.69 35.48 5.18
C ILE A 142 8.85 34.09 5.82
N LEU A 143 9.38 34.06 7.05
CA LEU A 143 9.66 32.80 7.75
C LEU A 143 8.38 32.15 8.30
N LEU A 144 7.40 32.98 8.68
CA LEU A 144 6.12 32.58 9.28
C LEU A 144 4.95 33.06 8.40
N PRO A 145 4.52 32.29 7.37
CA PRO A 145 3.46 32.72 6.45
C PRO A 145 2.09 32.98 7.09
N LYS A 146 1.89 32.55 8.35
CA LYS A 146 0.66 32.82 9.12
C LYS A 146 0.65 34.22 9.73
N VAL A 147 1.82 34.86 9.81
CA VAL A 147 1.97 36.19 10.38
C VAL A 147 1.73 37.18 9.27
N ASP A 148 0.65 37.94 9.40
CA ASP A 148 0.38 39.07 8.52
C ASP A 148 1.45 40.15 8.74
N PHE A 149 2.02 40.64 7.64
CA PHE A 149 3.10 41.63 7.68
C PHE A 149 2.66 42.89 8.43
N GLU A 150 1.43 43.36 8.19
CA GLU A 150 0.96 44.61 8.77
C GLU A 150 0.77 44.44 10.27
N LEU A 151 0.12 43.37 10.70
CA LEU A 151 0.00 43.08 12.14
C LEU A 151 1.38 42.92 12.81
N ALA A 152 2.40 42.42 12.10
CA ALA A 152 3.74 42.25 12.63
C ALA A 152 4.53 43.56 12.79
N VAL A 153 4.29 44.59 11.98
CA VAL A 153 5.03 45.87 12.07
C VAL A 153 4.86 46.53 13.43
N GLU A 154 3.64 46.52 13.97
CA GLU A 154 3.31 47.12 15.29
C GLU A 154 3.28 46.08 16.42
N GLY A 155 3.10 44.79 16.10
CA GLY A 155 2.73 43.75 17.06
C GLY A 155 3.62 42.51 17.08
N LEU A 156 4.85 42.57 16.57
CA LEU A 156 5.75 41.40 16.54
C LEU A 156 5.94 40.76 17.92
N ASP A 157 5.95 41.55 18.99
CA ASP A 157 6.07 41.10 20.39
C ASP A 157 4.95 40.15 20.82
N ALA A 158 3.77 40.24 20.19
CA ALA A 158 2.61 39.41 20.51
C ALA A 158 2.67 38.03 19.83
N VAL A 159 3.57 37.84 18.85
CA VAL A 159 3.70 36.59 18.11
C VAL A 159 4.47 35.56 18.95
N ARG A 160 3.73 34.60 19.51
CA ARG A 160 4.27 33.52 20.36
C ARG A 160 4.90 32.39 19.54
N GLU A 161 5.88 32.73 18.73
CA GLU A 161 6.70 31.76 17.99
C GLU A 161 8.18 32.00 18.26
N SER A 162 8.94 30.92 18.47
CA SER A 162 10.36 31.00 18.83
C SER A 162 11.23 31.72 17.80
N ILE A 163 10.83 31.71 16.53
CA ILE A 163 11.50 32.45 15.46
C ILE A 163 11.21 33.95 15.57
N ALA A 164 9.95 34.33 15.82
CA ALA A 164 9.55 35.73 15.99
C ALA A 164 10.23 36.36 17.22
N GLU A 165 10.27 35.63 18.35
CA GLU A 165 10.96 36.06 19.57
C GLU A 165 12.46 36.32 19.32
N LYS A 166 13.13 35.42 18.59
CA LYS A 166 14.54 35.59 18.20
C LYS A 166 14.74 36.81 17.31
N ILE A 167 13.91 36.97 16.28
CA ILE A 167 13.99 38.12 15.36
C ILE A 167 13.81 39.43 16.12
N ASN A 168 12.87 39.45 17.06
CA ASN A 168 12.58 40.63 17.84
C ASN A 168 13.72 41.04 18.77
N ALA A 169 14.46 40.07 19.31
CA ALA A 169 15.59 40.29 20.20
C ALA A 169 16.84 40.90 19.51
N PHE A 170 16.94 40.85 18.18
CA PHE A 170 18.09 41.42 17.46
C PHE A 170 18.05 42.96 17.44
N HIS A 171 19.21 43.59 17.54
CA HIS A 171 19.33 45.05 17.59
C HIS A 171 19.79 45.64 16.25
N SER A 172 20.23 44.78 15.31
CA SER A 172 20.81 45.20 14.04
C SER A 172 20.32 44.32 12.89
N ILE A 173 20.20 44.93 11.70
CA ILE A 173 19.92 44.24 10.44
C ILE A 173 21.03 43.23 10.12
N ALA A 174 22.28 43.54 10.47
CA ALA A 174 23.40 42.63 10.25
C ALA A 174 23.26 41.34 11.08
N GLU A 175 22.80 41.45 12.34
CA GLU A 175 22.55 40.28 13.20
C GLU A 175 21.43 39.40 12.63
N ILE A 176 20.34 40.02 12.16
CA ILE A 176 19.22 39.31 11.51
C ILE A 176 19.72 38.57 10.26
N ASN A 177 20.51 39.23 9.42
CA ASN A 177 21.03 38.65 8.17
C ASN A 177 22.03 37.53 8.42
N GLN A 178 22.86 37.65 9.46
CA GLN A 178 23.76 36.59 9.89
C GLN A 178 22.97 35.36 10.34
N PHE A 179 21.96 35.54 11.21
CA PHE A 179 21.09 34.45 11.66
C PHE A 179 20.41 33.73 10.49
N ILE A 180 19.82 34.47 9.54
CA ILE A 180 19.18 33.89 8.35
C ILE A 180 20.19 33.07 7.54
N SER A 181 21.40 33.59 7.34
CA SER A 181 22.43 32.94 6.52
C SER A 181 22.94 31.64 7.17
N GLU A 182 23.15 31.64 8.49
CA GLU A 182 23.55 30.47 9.25
C GLU A 182 22.47 29.37 9.19
N GLU A 183 21.20 29.73 9.41
CA GLU A 183 20.10 28.77 9.35
C GLU A 183 19.86 28.23 7.94
N CYS A 184 19.98 29.07 6.91
CA CYS A 184 19.88 28.63 5.52
C CYS A 184 20.97 27.59 5.20
N HIS A 185 22.22 27.88 5.54
CA HIS A 185 23.33 26.96 5.31
C HIS A 185 23.15 25.63 6.07
N ARG A 186 22.70 25.67 7.33
CA ARG A 186 22.39 24.48 8.14
C ARG A 186 21.29 23.62 7.49
N LEU A 187 20.24 24.24 6.97
CA LEU A 187 19.14 23.54 6.30
C LEU A 187 19.58 22.93 4.97
N GLU A 188 20.42 23.62 4.19
CA GLU A 188 20.97 23.08 2.95
C GLU A 188 21.83 21.83 3.20
N GLN A 189 22.72 21.87 4.18
CA GLN A 189 23.54 20.72 4.56
C GLN A 189 22.67 19.52 4.96
N LYS A 190 21.71 19.76 5.86
CA LYS A 190 20.76 18.71 6.28
C LYS A 190 19.99 18.14 5.10
N ASN A 191 19.58 18.98 4.14
CA ASN A 191 18.85 18.53 2.96
C ASN A 191 19.74 17.69 2.03
N LYS A 192 21.00 18.09 1.83
CA LYS A 192 21.99 17.32 1.04
C LYS A 192 22.31 15.97 1.67
N GLU A 193 22.43 15.89 2.99
CA GLU A 193 22.75 14.66 3.71
C GLU A 193 21.54 13.70 3.82
N SER A 194 20.33 14.24 4.00
CA SER A 194 19.13 13.43 4.29
C SER A 194 18.25 13.12 3.09
N LYS A 195 18.36 13.88 1.98
CA LYS A 195 17.47 13.71 0.82
C LYS A 195 18.25 13.52 -0.47
N VAL A 196 18.24 12.28 -0.96
CA VAL A 196 18.62 11.98 -2.34
C VAL A 196 17.42 12.29 -3.24
N GLN A 197 17.62 13.19 -4.21
CA GLN A 197 16.59 13.44 -5.22
C GLN A 197 16.47 12.21 -6.11
N VAL A 198 15.33 11.52 -6.03
CA VAL A 198 15.02 10.38 -6.89
C VAL A 198 13.97 10.76 -7.92
N ASN A 199 14.07 10.18 -9.11
CA ASN A 199 13.04 10.32 -10.12
C ASN A 199 11.76 9.62 -9.64
N LYS A 200 10.67 10.39 -9.47
CA LYS A 200 9.37 9.90 -8.99
C LYS A 200 8.85 8.67 -9.75
N LYS A 201 9.09 8.59 -11.08
CA LYS A 201 8.62 7.46 -11.90
C LYS A 201 9.41 6.20 -11.62
N GLN A 202 10.73 6.30 -11.54
CA GLN A 202 11.62 5.18 -11.25
C GLN A 202 11.39 4.65 -9.82
N TRP A 203 11.25 5.55 -8.85
CA TRP A 203 10.95 5.16 -7.48
C TRP A 203 9.62 4.42 -7.35
N ARG A 204 8.56 4.91 -8.02
CA ARG A 204 7.26 4.21 -8.05
C ARG A 204 7.39 2.81 -8.68
N ALA A 205 8.13 2.67 -9.77
CA ALA A 205 8.35 1.37 -10.40
C ALA A 205 9.08 0.39 -9.47
N LEU A 206 10.10 0.86 -8.74
CA LEU A 206 10.82 0.05 -7.75
C LEU A 206 9.90 -0.40 -6.61
N VAL A 207 9.08 0.49 -6.07
CA VAL A 207 8.13 0.15 -4.99
C VAL A 207 7.11 -0.88 -5.46
N VAL A 208 6.53 -0.69 -6.66
CA VAL A 208 5.59 -1.66 -7.24
C VAL A 208 6.29 -3.01 -7.48
N GLY A 209 7.51 -2.99 -8.03
CA GLY A 209 8.31 -4.20 -8.24
C GLY A 209 8.58 -4.95 -6.95
N ALA A 210 8.94 -4.24 -5.86
CA ALA A 210 9.17 -4.82 -4.55
C ALA A 210 7.89 -5.49 -3.98
N ILE A 211 6.73 -4.84 -4.13
CA ILE A 211 5.45 -5.41 -3.68
C ILE A 211 5.11 -6.68 -4.47
N VAL A 212 5.24 -6.64 -5.79
CA VAL A 212 4.96 -7.82 -6.65
C VAL A 212 5.87 -8.98 -6.28
N LEU A 213 7.16 -8.72 -6.06
CA LEU A 213 8.13 -9.75 -5.69
C LEU A 213 7.84 -10.33 -4.30
N ALA A 214 7.43 -9.50 -3.33
CA ALA A 214 7.03 -9.96 -2.01
C ALA A 214 5.80 -10.89 -2.07
N VAL A 215 4.77 -10.51 -2.83
CA VAL A 215 3.57 -11.34 -3.03
C VAL A 215 3.93 -12.65 -3.75
N ALA A 216 4.73 -12.59 -4.81
CA ALA A 216 5.17 -13.78 -5.53
C ALA A 216 5.93 -14.74 -4.60
N THR A 217 6.84 -14.23 -3.76
CA THR A 217 7.61 -15.02 -2.81
C THR A 217 6.71 -15.70 -1.77
N LEU A 218 5.73 -14.99 -1.22
CA LEU A 218 4.79 -15.55 -0.26
C LEU A 218 3.91 -16.65 -0.88
N THR A 219 3.43 -16.44 -2.11
CA THR A 219 2.62 -17.45 -2.81
C THR A 219 3.44 -18.71 -3.10
N LEU A 220 4.67 -18.58 -3.62
CA LEU A 220 5.58 -19.72 -3.83
C LEU A 220 5.88 -20.44 -2.52
N GLY A 221 6.13 -19.70 -1.44
CA GLY A 221 6.38 -20.26 -0.11
C GLY A 221 5.21 -21.10 0.39
N PHE A 222 3.98 -20.59 0.24
CA PHE A 222 2.77 -21.31 0.62
C PHE A 222 2.56 -22.60 -0.19
N PHE A 223 2.69 -22.53 -1.52
CA PHE A 223 2.55 -23.71 -2.37
C PHE A 223 3.62 -24.76 -2.07
N THR A 224 4.88 -24.33 -1.88
CA THR A 224 5.99 -25.21 -1.52
C THR A 224 5.74 -25.89 -0.17
N TYR A 225 5.32 -25.13 0.84
CA TYR A 225 5.01 -25.67 2.17
C TYR A 225 3.88 -26.69 2.13
N LYS A 226 2.80 -26.38 1.40
CA LYS A 226 1.66 -27.30 1.23
C LYS A 226 2.11 -28.59 0.56
N SER A 227 2.91 -28.50 -0.50
CA SER A 227 3.39 -29.69 -1.22
C SER A 227 4.32 -30.53 -0.35
N TYR A 228 5.28 -29.88 0.33
CA TYR A 228 6.21 -30.57 1.23
C TYR A 228 5.48 -31.29 2.38
N SER A 229 4.50 -30.62 2.99
CA SER A 229 3.82 -31.18 4.18
C SER A 229 2.80 -32.28 3.86
N ARG A 230 2.31 -32.38 2.62
CA ARG A 230 1.24 -33.33 2.26
C ARG A 230 1.67 -34.37 1.24
N ASP A 231 2.35 -33.97 0.17
CA ASP A 231 2.65 -34.86 -0.96
C ASP A 231 3.88 -35.71 -0.69
N LEU A 232 4.88 -35.15 0.00
CA LEU A 232 6.11 -35.85 0.35
C LEU A 232 5.91 -37.04 1.30
N PRO A 233 5.18 -36.91 2.44
CA PRO A 233 4.96 -38.05 3.33
C PRO A 233 4.15 -39.16 2.64
N LEU A 234 3.16 -38.81 1.81
CA LEU A 234 2.40 -39.77 1.04
C LEU A 234 3.31 -40.53 0.05
N LYS A 235 4.17 -39.82 -0.70
CA LYS A 235 5.11 -40.47 -1.64
C LYS A 235 6.05 -41.44 -0.93
N ASN A 236 6.60 -41.05 0.23
CA ASN A 236 7.47 -41.92 1.01
C ASN A 236 6.71 -43.15 1.54
N ALA A 237 5.51 -42.95 2.09
CA ALA A 237 4.68 -44.05 2.56
C ALA A 237 4.31 -45.04 1.45
N VAL A 238 4.04 -44.55 0.23
CA VAL A 238 3.77 -45.43 -0.93
C VAL A 238 5.01 -46.27 -1.28
N ILE A 239 6.20 -45.67 -1.27
CA ILE A 239 7.46 -46.38 -1.54
C ILE A 239 7.72 -47.44 -0.44
N ASP A 240 7.56 -47.08 0.82
CA ASP A 240 7.79 -47.98 1.95
C ASP A 240 6.80 -49.15 1.97
N ALA A 241 5.53 -48.88 1.68
CA ALA A 241 4.50 -49.91 1.58
C ALA A 241 4.75 -50.87 0.40
N GLN A 242 5.20 -50.36 -0.74
CA GLN A 242 5.60 -51.20 -1.88
C GLN A 242 6.79 -52.09 -1.53
N ALA A 243 7.79 -51.56 -0.81
CA ALA A 243 8.93 -52.34 -0.36
C ALA A 243 8.52 -53.45 0.63
N ALA A 244 7.62 -53.15 1.56
CA ALA A 244 7.04 -54.13 2.49
C ALA A 244 6.27 -55.23 1.72
N PHE A 245 5.42 -54.83 0.77
CA PHE A 245 4.68 -55.74 -0.09
C PHE A 245 5.58 -56.67 -0.92
N MET A 246 6.65 -56.14 -1.51
CA MET A 246 7.65 -56.94 -2.22
C MET A 246 8.39 -57.92 -1.30
N SER A 247 8.51 -57.58 -0.02
CA SER A 247 9.10 -58.43 1.02
C SER A 247 8.07 -59.39 1.65
N THR A 248 6.87 -59.51 1.08
CA THR A 248 5.74 -60.33 1.57
C THR A 248 5.21 -59.96 2.97
N ASP A 249 5.57 -58.78 3.47
CA ASP A 249 5.10 -58.24 4.74
C ASP A 249 3.81 -57.43 4.50
N TYR A 250 2.70 -58.17 4.33
CA TYR A 250 1.41 -57.59 3.97
C TYR A 250 0.80 -56.76 5.11
N ASP A 251 1.03 -57.15 6.38
CA ASP A 251 0.53 -56.43 7.55
C ASP A 251 1.18 -55.04 7.62
N LYS A 252 2.50 -54.97 7.49
CA LYS A 252 3.23 -53.69 7.47
C LYS A 252 2.83 -52.81 6.30
N ALA A 253 2.55 -53.39 5.13
CA ALA A 253 2.06 -52.63 3.98
C ALA A 253 0.68 -51.98 4.24
N ILE A 254 -0.19 -52.66 5.00
CA ILE A 254 -1.47 -52.09 5.46
C ILE A 254 -1.21 -50.97 6.45
N ASP A 255 -0.42 -51.20 7.50
CA ASP A 255 -0.14 -50.20 8.55
C ASP A 255 0.41 -48.88 7.99
N ILE A 256 1.27 -48.95 6.96
CA ILE A 256 1.85 -47.76 6.33
C ILE A 256 0.80 -46.97 5.53
N LEU A 257 -0.16 -47.64 4.88
CA LEU A 257 -1.15 -47.03 3.99
C LEU A 257 -2.50 -46.74 4.65
N GLU A 258 -2.80 -47.36 5.78
CA GLU A 258 -4.04 -47.19 6.56
C GLU A 258 -4.36 -45.72 6.88
N PRO A 259 -3.40 -44.89 7.34
CA PRO A 259 -3.68 -43.49 7.70
C PRO A 259 -4.11 -42.61 6.52
N TYR A 260 -3.87 -43.07 5.29
CA TYR A 260 -4.17 -42.32 4.08
C TYR A 260 -5.55 -42.70 3.54
N GLY A 261 -6.35 -41.69 3.20
CA GLY A 261 -7.65 -41.88 2.56
C GLY A 261 -7.50 -42.46 1.15
N ILE A 262 -8.41 -43.38 0.78
CA ILE A 262 -8.40 -44.10 -0.50
C ILE A 262 -8.31 -43.15 -1.71
N ASN A 263 -9.01 -42.01 -1.66
CA ASN A 263 -9.03 -41.02 -2.73
C ASN A 263 -7.68 -40.31 -2.97
N ARG A 264 -6.74 -40.40 -2.02
CA ARG A 264 -5.40 -39.81 -2.13
C ARG A 264 -4.35 -40.82 -2.57
N LEU A 265 -4.64 -42.12 -2.45
CA LEU A 265 -3.70 -43.16 -2.81
C LEU A 265 -3.60 -43.27 -4.34
N PRO A 266 -2.39 -43.32 -4.92
CA PRO A 266 -2.23 -43.66 -6.33
C PRO A 266 -2.68 -45.10 -6.58
N LYS A 267 -3.08 -45.41 -7.82
CA LYS A 267 -3.54 -46.75 -8.24
C LYS A 267 -2.60 -47.88 -7.80
N SER A 268 -1.29 -47.66 -7.89
CA SER A 268 -0.28 -48.63 -7.45
C SER A 268 -0.33 -48.94 -5.95
N ALA A 269 -0.56 -47.93 -5.11
CA ALA A 269 -0.71 -48.11 -3.67
C ALA A 269 -2.05 -48.74 -3.31
N LYS A 270 -3.13 -48.40 -4.04
CA LYS A 270 -4.42 -49.07 -3.92
C LYS A 270 -4.32 -50.56 -4.22
N TYR A 271 -3.59 -50.93 -5.27
CA TYR A 271 -3.34 -52.33 -5.62
C TYR A 271 -2.60 -53.06 -4.50
N VAL A 272 -1.51 -52.48 -3.98
CA VAL A 272 -0.77 -53.03 -2.84
C VAL A 272 -1.69 -53.23 -1.64
N LEU A 273 -2.46 -52.21 -1.27
CA LEU A 273 -3.34 -52.25 -0.11
C LEU A 273 -4.47 -53.29 -0.27
N ALA A 274 -5.16 -53.29 -1.41
CA ALA A 274 -6.22 -54.24 -1.73
C ALA A 274 -5.70 -55.69 -1.69
N THR A 275 -4.55 -55.93 -2.32
CA THR A 275 -3.93 -57.26 -2.37
C THR A 275 -3.48 -57.72 -0.99
N SER A 276 -2.87 -56.82 -0.19
CA SER A 276 -2.50 -57.13 1.19
C SER A 276 -3.72 -57.51 2.04
N PHE A 277 -4.83 -56.79 1.92
CA PHE A 277 -6.06 -57.14 2.65
C PHE A 277 -6.59 -58.52 2.27
N VAL A 278 -6.63 -58.86 0.97
CA VAL A 278 -7.08 -60.19 0.52
C VAL A 278 -6.13 -61.30 0.97
N LYS A 279 -4.82 -61.05 0.98
CA LYS A 279 -3.79 -62.02 1.41
C LYS A 279 -3.84 -62.32 2.90
N LEU A 280 -4.32 -61.38 3.71
CA LEU A 280 -4.46 -61.51 5.16
C LEU A 280 -5.87 -61.87 5.62
N ASP A 281 -6.82 -61.92 4.69
CA ASP A 281 -8.17 -62.39 4.97
C ASP A 281 -8.19 -63.91 5.20
N ASN A 282 -9.16 -64.40 5.97
CA ASN A 282 -9.25 -65.80 6.39
C ASN A 282 -9.90 -66.68 5.31
N LEU A 283 -9.45 -66.56 4.06
CA LEU A 283 -9.93 -67.30 2.90
C LEU A 283 -9.15 -68.61 2.73
N ASN A 284 -9.80 -69.65 2.21
CA ASN A 284 -9.07 -70.86 1.81
C ASN A 284 -8.18 -70.59 0.58
N SER A 285 -7.15 -71.41 0.35
CA SER A 285 -6.16 -71.16 -0.70
C SER A 285 -6.75 -71.03 -2.11
N GLU A 286 -7.80 -71.81 -2.43
CA GLU A 286 -8.47 -71.78 -3.74
C GLU A 286 -9.36 -70.53 -3.92
N GLN A 287 -10.07 -70.12 -2.88
CA GLN A 287 -10.88 -68.90 -2.85
C GLN A 287 -10.02 -67.64 -2.92
N MET A 288 -8.89 -67.65 -2.20
CA MET A 288 -7.92 -66.56 -2.23
C MET A 288 -7.33 -66.40 -3.65
N GLU A 289 -6.96 -67.50 -4.31
CA GLU A 289 -6.42 -67.46 -5.67
C GLU A 289 -7.46 -66.98 -6.69
N ALA A 290 -8.72 -67.41 -6.55
CA ALA A 290 -9.83 -66.91 -7.37
C ALA A 290 -10.03 -65.40 -7.23
N VAL A 291 -9.99 -64.86 -6.00
CA VAL A 291 -10.09 -63.41 -5.76
C VAL A 291 -8.87 -62.66 -6.31
N LEU A 292 -7.66 -63.17 -6.08
CA LEU A 292 -6.43 -62.52 -6.56
C LEU A 292 -6.35 -62.49 -8.09
N ASN A 293 -6.94 -63.45 -8.80
CA ASN A 293 -7.04 -63.41 -10.26
C ASN A 293 -7.93 -62.26 -10.77
N THR A 294 -8.81 -61.72 -9.93
CA THR A 294 -9.63 -60.53 -10.25
C THR A 294 -8.96 -59.20 -9.86
N ILE A 295 -7.96 -59.25 -8.97
CA ILE A 295 -7.19 -58.09 -8.49
C ILE A 295 -5.84 -58.08 -9.21
N THR A 296 -5.80 -57.38 -10.34
CA THR A 296 -4.57 -57.18 -11.10
C THR A 296 -4.10 -55.72 -10.98
N GLN A 297 -2.83 -55.48 -11.30
CA GLN A 297 -2.31 -54.10 -11.38
C GLN A 297 -3.03 -53.26 -12.44
N SER A 298 -3.67 -53.92 -13.41
CA SER A 298 -4.48 -53.30 -14.46
C SER A 298 -5.95 -53.09 -14.07
N SER A 299 -6.44 -53.74 -13.02
CA SER A 299 -7.85 -53.69 -12.60
C SER A 299 -8.33 -52.25 -12.38
N ASP A 300 -9.63 -52.03 -12.59
CA ASP A 300 -10.24 -50.72 -12.39
C ASP A 300 -10.05 -50.25 -10.93
N GLU A 301 -9.84 -48.95 -10.74
CA GLU A 301 -9.66 -48.41 -9.38
C GLU A 301 -10.87 -48.66 -8.48
N THR A 302 -12.07 -48.78 -9.05
CA THR A 302 -13.32 -49.03 -8.33
C THR A 302 -13.32 -50.43 -7.72
N ILE A 303 -12.79 -51.43 -8.43
CA ILE A 303 -12.61 -52.80 -7.90
C ILE A 303 -11.56 -52.80 -6.77
N LEU A 304 -10.46 -52.06 -6.93
CA LEU A 304 -9.46 -51.93 -5.86
C LEU A 304 -10.05 -51.25 -4.62
N ASN A 305 -10.84 -50.18 -4.82
CA ASN A 305 -11.51 -49.47 -3.73
C ASN A 305 -12.46 -50.41 -2.97
N TYR A 306 -13.19 -51.29 -3.66
CA TYR A 306 -14.07 -52.30 -3.04
C TYR A 306 -13.31 -53.15 -2.01
N TRP A 307 -12.20 -53.76 -2.43
CA TRP A 307 -11.39 -54.63 -1.56
C TRP A 307 -10.74 -53.87 -0.40
N ILE A 308 -10.36 -52.60 -0.62
CA ILE A 308 -9.84 -51.74 0.45
C ILE A 308 -10.94 -51.38 1.46
N TYR A 309 -12.15 -51.04 1.01
CA TYR A 309 -13.27 -50.75 1.91
C TYR A 309 -13.67 -51.99 2.71
N LEU A 310 -13.69 -53.15 2.05
CA LEU A 310 -13.96 -54.41 2.70
C LEU A 310 -12.91 -54.72 3.79
N GLY A 311 -11.62 -54.64 3.45
CA GLY A 311 -10.51 -54.88 4.38
C GLY A 311 -10.42 -53.89 5.54
N ARG A 312 -10.83 -52.63 5.33
CA ARG A 312 -10.95 -51.62 6.41
C ARG A 312 -12.21 -51.80 7.27
N GLY A 313 -13.10 -52.74 6.94
CA GLY A 313 -14.36 -52.98 7.65
C GLY A 313 -15.49 -51.98 7.34
N ASP A 314 -15.29 -51.11 6.34
CA ASP A 314 -16.25 -50.12 5.81
C ASP A 314 -17.27 -50.80 4.86
N LEU A 315 -17.96 -51.82 5.34
CA LEU A 315 -18.79 -52.72 4.52
C LEU A 315 -19.94 -52.03 3.78
N GLU A 316 -20.52 -50.96 4.33
CA GLU A 316 -21.57 -50.17 3.65
C GLU A 316 -21.03 -49.46 2.41
N LYS A 317 -19.80 -48.91 2.49
CA LYS A 317 -19.14 -48.31 1.31
C LYS A 317 -18.70 -49.37 0.32
N ALA A 318 -18.27 -50.54 0.79
CA ALA A 318 -17.96 -51.66 -0.10
C ALA A 318 -19.20 -52.09 -0.88
N LEU A 319 -20.38 -52.17 -0.24
CA LEU A 319 -21.65 -52.46 -0.91
C LEU A 319 -22.01 -51.41 -1.96
N ASP A 320 -21.92 -50.12 -1.61
CA ASP A 320 -22.21 -49.02 -2.54
C ASP A 320 -21.28 -49.06 -3.77
N VAL A 321 -19.98 -49.30 -3.55
CA VAL A 321 -19.02 -49.48 -4.64
C VAL A 321 -19.37 -50.70 -5.50
N ALA A 322 -19.74 -51.83 -4.90
CA ALA A 322 -20.13 -53.03 -5.64
C ALA A 322 -21.40 -52.83 -6.48
N GLN A 323 -22.41 -52.15 -5.93
CA GLN A 323 -23.63 -51.79 -6.64
C GLN A 323 -23.36 -50.85 -7.81
N ASN A 324 -22.45 -49.89 -7.63
CA ASN A 324 -22.04 -48.99 -8.69
C ASN A 324 -21.24 -49.69 -9.81
N ILE A 325 -20.44 -50.71 -9.46
CA ILE A 325 -19.78 -51.58 -10.46
C ILE A 325 -20.83 -52.42 -11.21
N GLY A 326 -21.91 -52.83 -10.53
CA GLY A 326 -22.94 -53.71 -11.08
C GLY A 326 -22.53 -55.18 -11.12
N ASP A 327 -21.48 -55.56 -10.38
CA ASP A 327 -21.00 -56.94 -10.31
C ASP A 327 -21.78 -57.74 -9.25
N THR A 328 -22.67 -58.62 -9.71
CA THR A 328 -23.53 -59.46 -8.86
C THR A 328 -22.73 -60.30 -7.86
N GLN A 329 -21.50 -60.72 -8.19
CA GLN A 329 -20.64 -61.48 -7.27
C GLN A 329 -20.09 -60.58 -6.15
N LEU A 330 -19.60 -59.38 -6.48
CA LEU A 330 -19.12 -58.42 -5.47
C LEU A 330 -20.26 -57.93 -4.57
N ILE A 331 -21.45 -57.73 -5.12
CA ILE A 331 -22.65 -57.34 -4.37
C ILE A 331 -23.06 -58.46 -3.41
N LEU A 332 -23.11 -59.71 -3.87
CA LEU A 332 -23.39 -60.88 -3.03
C LEU A 332 -22.36 -61.01 -1.90
N HIS A 333 -21.08 -60.83 -2.22
CA HIS A 333 -20.00 -60.89 -1.25
C HIS A 333 -20.11 -59.78 -0.19
N ALA A 334 -20.47 -58.56 -0.59
CA ALA A 334 -20.68 -57.45 0.35
C ALA A 334 -21.84 -57.70 1.31
N TYR A 335 -22.99 -58.18 0.79
CA TYR A 335 -24.14 -58.53 1.64
C TYR A 335 -23.83 -59.68 2.60
N THR A 336 -23.05 -60.68 2.16
CA THR A 336 -22.64 -61.82 3.01
C THR A 336 -21.78 -61.34 4.18
N ASN A 337 -20.82 -60.46 3.93
CA ASN A 337 -19.98 -59.86 4.97
C ASN A 337 -20.80 -58.96 5.91
N LEU A 338 -21.75 -58.18 5.39
CA LEU A 338 -22.67 -57.37 6.19
C LEU A 338 -23.54 -58.24 7.10
N TYR A 339 -24.02 -59.38 6.60
CA TYR A 339 -24.80 -60.34 7.36
C TYR A 339 -23.99 -60.92 8.53
N GLU A 340 -22.77 -61.41 8.27
CA GLU A 340 -21.92 -61.96 9.34
C GLU A 340 -21.51 -60.88 10.36
N LYS A 341 -21.22 -59.65 9.94
CA LYS A 341 -20.92 -58.53 10.85
C LYS A 341 -22.11 -58.21 11.77
N VAL A 342 -23.32 -58.10 11.22
CA VAL A 342 -24.55 -57.84 12.01
C VAL A 342 -24.86 -59.02 12.93
N LYS A 343 -24.66 -60.26 12.47
CA LYS A 343 -24.86 -61.48 13.26
C LYS A 343 -23.89 -61.56 14.44
N ALA A 344 -22.64 -61.15 14.26
CA ALA A 344 -21.63 -61.09 15.32
C ALA A 344 -21.80 -59.88 16.27
N ASP A 345 -22.59 -58.86 15.90
CA ASP A 345 -22.80 -57.65 16.70
C ASP A 345 -23.57 -57.97 18.01
N THR A 346 -22.92 -57.74 19.15
CA THR A 346 -23.47 -57.95 20.51
C THR A 346 -24.10 -56.69 21.11
N LYS A 347 -23.95 -55.53 20.47
CA LYS A 347 -24.42 -54.23 20.95
C LYS A 347 -25.72 -53.76 20.28
N MET A 348 -26.04 -54.29 19.10
CA MET A 348 -27.27 -53.95 18.38
C MET A 348 -28.54 -54.49 19.09
N SER A 349 -29.64 -53.73 19.04
CA SER A 349 -30.93 -54.18 19.56
C SER A 349 -31.41 -55.43 18.81
N GLY A 350 -32.01 -56.39 19.53
CA GLY A 350 -32.46 -57.65 18.91
C GLY A 350 -33.47 -57.46 17.76
N SER A 351 -34.34 -56.45 17.88
CA SER A 351 -35.32 -56.11 16.83
C SER A 351 -34.66 -55.55 15.58
N ASP A 352 -33.73 -54.60 15.72
CA ASP A 352 -33.04 -54.00 14.58
C ASP A 352 -32.09 -55.00 13.92
N LYS A 353 -31.44 -55.83 14.73
CA LYS A 353 -30.60 -56.94 14.26
C LYS A 353 -31.40 -57.92 13.42
N GLN A 354 -32.54 -58.40 13.91
CA GLN A 354 -33.38 -59.33 13.14
C GLN A 354 -33.89 -58.71 11.84
N LYS A 355 -34.26 -57.41 11.86
CA LYS A 355 -34.70 -56.71 10.66
C LYS A 355 -33.61 -56.65 9.59
N LYS A 356 -32.38 -56.25 9.96
CA LYS A 356 -31.24 -56.19 9.05
C LYS A 356 -30.82 -57.58 8.54
N LEU A 357 -30.82 -58.61 9.41
CA LEU A 357 -30.50 -59.97 8.99
C LEU A 357 -31.50 -60.50 7.96
N ASN A 358 -32.80 -60.30 8.19
CA ASN A 358 -33.83 -60.70 7.24
C ASN A 358 -33.72 -59.96 5.89
N GLU A 359 -33.37 -58.67 5.93
CA GLU A 359 -33.16 -57.86 4.72
C GLU A 359 -31.97 -58.38 3.91
N TYR A 360 -30.82 -58.57 4.55
CA TYR A 360 -29.62 -59.09 3.89
C TYR A 360 -29.80 -60.53 3.41
N GLU A 361 -30.45 -61.40 4.19
CA GLU A 361 -30.72 -62.79 3.79
C GLU A 361 -31.62 -62.86 2.54
N LYS A 362 -32.60 -61.96 2.43
CA LYS A 362 -33.47 -61.85 1.25
C LYS A 362 -32.68 -61.44 0.01
N GLU A 363 -31.82 -60.42 0.12
CA GLU A 363 -30.99 -59.97 -1.00
C GLU A 363 -29.94 -61.02 -1.38
N ILE A 364 -29.30 -61.68 -0.40
CA ILE A 364 -28.37 -62.80 -0.63
C ILE A 364 -29.08 -63.92 -1.40
N SER A 365 -30.26 -64.35 -0.95
CA SER A 365 -31.03 -65.43 -1.59
C SER A 365 -31.44 -65.09 -3.03
N LYS A 366 -31.78 -63.82 -3.29
CA LYS A 366 -32.12 -63.33 -4.63
C LYS A 366 -30.90 -63.38 -5.55
N LEU A 367 -29.78 -62.81 -5.11
CA LEU A 367 -28.54 -62.75 -5.87
C LEU A 367 -27.93 -64.14 -6.12
N SER A 368 -27.99 -65.05 -5.14
CA SER A 368 -27.53 -66.44 -5.32
C SER A 368 -28.34 -67.21 -6.35
N LYS A 369 -29.66 -67.00 -6.43
CA LYS A 369 -30.50 -67.60 -7.48
C LYS A 369 -30.14 -67.07 -8.87
N GLU A 370 -29.97 -65.75 -8.99
CA GLU A 370 -29.56 -65.11 -10.24
C GLU A 370 -28.22 -65.64 -10.75
N LEU A 371 -27.22 -65.80 -9.87
CA LEU A 371 -25.92 -66.42 -10.21
C LEU A 371 -26.02 -67.91 -10.58
N GLY A 372 -26.88 -68.66 -9.90
CA GLY A 372 -27.13 -70.09 -10.18
C GLY A 372 -27.84 -70.34 -11.51
N GLU A 373 -28.82 -69.51 -11.87
CA GLU A 373 -29.52 -69.56 -13.16
C GLU A 373 -28.60 -69.16 -14.33
N THR A 374 -27.73 -68.17 -14.11
CA THR A 374 -26.76 -67.72 -15.12
C THR A 374 -25.66 -68.77 -15.38
N SER A 375 -25.22 -69.49 -14.35
CA SER A 375 -24.22 -70.58 -14.47
C SER A 375 -24.78 -71.82 -15.17
N GLY A 376 -26.08 -72.11 -15.00
CA GLY A 376 -26.77 -73.20 -15.71
C GLY A 376 -27.01 -72.92 -17.21
N SER A 377 -27.06 -71.64 -17.61
CA SER A 377 -27.26 -71.24 -19.00
C SER A 377 -26.02 -71.35 -19.90
N GLN A 378 -24.81 -71.46 -19.34
CA GLN A 378 -23.57 -71.64 -20.12
C GLN A 378 -23.16 -73.12 -20.30
N SER A 379 -23.85 -74.06 -19.65
CA SER A 379 -23.59 -75.51 -19.79
C SER A 379 -24.45 -76.20 -20.87
N ASN A 380 -25.40 -75.49 -21.50
CA ASN A 380 -26.22 -76.00 -22.60
C ASN A 380 -25.96 -75.17 -23.86
N GLY A 381 -24.84 -75.45 -24.50
CA GLY A 381 -24.44 -74.83 -25.76
C GLY A 381 -23.16 -75.46 -26.30
N ASP A 382 -23.23 -76.76 -26.57
CA ASP A 382 -22.35 -77.40 -27.57
C ASP A 382 -22.83 -77.03 -28.99
#